data_AF-A0A919ANS1-F1
#
_entry.id   AF-A0A919ANS1-F1
#
_cell.length_a   1.000
_cell.length_b   1.000
_cell.length_c   1.000
_cell.angle_alpha   90.00
_cell.angle_beta   90.00
_cell.angle_gamma   90.00
#
_symmetry.space_group_name_H-M   'P 1'
#
loop_
_entity.id
_entity.type
_entity.pdbx_description
1 polymer ?
#
loop_
_entity_poly.entity_id
_entity_poly.type
_entity_poly.pdbx_seq_one_letter_code
_entity_poly.pdbx_strand_id
1 'polypeptide(L)' 'MRCMTDAPDCPECSQPMKFGGFVLAEREDDGRRTCRALWRCTGRHVWWRWADRPEELLETCPMPELFR' A
#
# COMPACT_ATOMS: atom_id res chain seq x y z
N MET A 1 -12.22 19.40 -4.87
CA MET A 1 -11.49 18.72 -3.79
C MET A 1 -10.61 17.65 -4.43
N ARG A 2 -9.31 17.90 -4.60
CA ARG A 2 -8.37 16.89 -5.11
C ARG A 2 -7.84 16.10 -3.92
N CYS A 3 -8.40 14.92 -3.65
CA CYS A 3 -7.73 13.92 -2.83
C CYS A 3 -6.71 13.19 -3.71
N MET A 4 -5.68 13.90 -4.17
CA MET A 4 -4.51 13.28 -4.76
C MET A 4 -3.52 13.10 -3.62
N THR A 5 -3.63 11.98 -2.91
CA THR A 5 -2.47 11.49 -2.17
C THR A 5 -1.41 11.23 -3.24
N ASP A 6 -0.38 12.06 -3.26
CA ASP A 6 0.74 11.88 -4.17
C ASP A 6 1.26 10.45 -4.05
N ALA A 7 1.70 9.87 -5.17
CA ALA A 7 2.14 8.49 -5.16
C ALA A 7 3.38 8.39 -4.25
N PRO A 8 3.36 7.57 -3.19
CA PRO A 8 4.47 7.54 -2.25
C PRO A 8 5.74 7.05 -2.94
N ASP A 9 6.88 7.54 -2.47
CA ASP A 9 8.17 6.98 -2.80
C ASP A 9 8.42 5.68 -2.04
N CYS A 10 9.12 4.76 -2.67
CA CYS A 10 9.50 3.49 -2.07
C CYS A 10 10.50 3.74 -0.92
N PRO A 11 10.24 3.26 0.31
CA PRO A 11 11.17 3.42 1.43
C PRO A 11 12.57 2.83 1.20
N GLU A 12 12.70 1.84 0.32
CA GLU A 12 13.98 1.15 0.07
C GLU A 12 14.81 1.75 -1.08
N CYS A 13 14.18 2.20 -2.17
CA CYS A 13 14.91 2.68 -3.35
C CYS A 13 14.60 4.14 -3.72
N SER A 14 13.75 4.81 -2.94
CA SER A 14 13.31 6.20 -3.13
C SER A 14 12.75 6.49 -4.52
N GLN A 15 12.30 5.46 -5.24
CA GLN A 15 11.66 5.59 -6.53
C GLN A 15 10.15 5.77 -6.34
N PRO A 16 9.49 6.58 -7.21
CA PRO A 16 8.05 6.76 -7.15
C PRO A 16 7.33 5.42 -7.37
N MET A 17 6.32 5.16 -6.57
CA MET A 17 5.52 3.93 -6.68
C MET A 17 4.30 4.12 -7.57
N LYS A 18 3.83 3.02 -8.16
CA LYS A 18 2.56 2.95 -8.86
C LYS A 18 1.52 2.29 -7.97
N PHE A 19 0.30 2.81 -8.02
CA PHE A 19 -0.85 2.19 -7.37
C PHE A 19 -1.13 0.82 -8.02
N GLY A 20 -1.20 -0.22 -7.18
CA GLY A 20 -1.40 -1.60 -7.59
C GLY A 20 -2.82 -2.12 -7.44
N GLY A 21 -3.72 -1.34 -6.82
CA GLY A 21 -5.10 -1.72 -6.55
C GLY A 21 -5.41 -1.80 -5.05
N PHE A 22 -6.57 -2.38 -4.73
CA PHE A 22 -6.99 -2.62 -3.35
C PHE A 22 -6.97 -4.10 -3.04
N VAL A 23 -6.51 -4.45 -1.84
CA VAL A 23 -6.54 -5.81 -1.29
C VAL A 23 -7.46 -5.80 -0.08
N LEU A 24 -8.49 -6.62 -0.06
CA LEU A 24 -9.34 -6.75 1.12
C LEU A 24 -8.61 -7.59 2.17
N ALA A 25 -8.38 -7.01 3.34
CA ALA A 25 -7.70 -7.66 4.46
C ALA A 25 -8.47 -7.43 5.76
N GLU A 26 -8.36 -8.37 6.69
CA GLU A 26 -8.82 -8.16 8.06
C GLU A 26 -7.78 -7.32 8.81
N ARG A 27 -8.24 -6.31 9.53
CA ARG A 27 -7.40 -5.48 10.41
C ARG A 27 -7.48 -6.07 11.81
N GLU A 28 -6.37 -6.62 12.28
CA GLU A 28 -6.31 -7.30 13.59
C GLU A 28 -6.75 -6.39 14.74
N ASP A 29 -6.42 -5.09 14.69
CA ASP A 29 -6.77 -4.11 15.73
C ASP A 29 -8.27 -4.00 16.02
N ASP A 30 -9.12 -4.11 14.99
CA ASP A 30 -10.58 -3.91 15.11
C ASP A 30 -11.43 -5.06 14.53
N GLY A 31 -10.79 -6.11 14.03
CA GLY A 31 -11.42 -7.28 13.41
C GLY A 31 -12.21 -6.96 12.13
N ARG A 32 -12.10 -5.75 11.58
CA ARG A 32 -12.89 -5.34 10.41
C ARG A 32 -12.15 -5.72 9.13
N ARG A 33 -12.91 -6.14 8.12
CA ARG A 33 -12.38 -6.24 6.75
C ARG A 33 -12.39 -4.87 6.10
N THR A 34 -11.20 -4.39 5.76
CA THR A 34 -10.97 -3.08 5.16
C THR A 34 -9.99 -3.22 4.00
N CYS A 35 -10.01 -2.28 3.06
CA CYS A 35 -9.08 -2.31 1.94
C CYS A 35 -7.69 -1.82 2.35
N ARG A 36 -6.65 -2.55 1.95
CA ARG A 36 -5.27 -2.08 1.85
C ARG A 36 -5.04 -1.49 0.46
N ALA A 37 -4.50 -0.29 0.38
CA ALA A 37 -4.01 0.31 -0.85
C ALA A 37 -2.62 -0.26 -1.18
N LEU A 38 -2.48 -0.93 -2.33
CA LEU A 38 -1.24 -1.56 -2.77
C LEU A 38 -0.37 -0.58 -3.58
N TRP A 39 0.94 -0.61 -3.35
CA TRP A 39 1.92 0.23 -4.04
C TRP A 39 3.12 -0.62 -4.47
N ARG A 40 3.64 -0.35 -5.68
CA ARG A 40 4.83 -1.04 -6.19
C ARG A 40 5.83 -0.07 -6.80
N CYS A 41 7.12 -0.30 -6.59
CA CYS A 41 8.17 0.39 -7.35
C CYS A 41 8.71 -0.47 -8.51
N THR A 42 9.52 0.13 -9.39
CA THR A 42 10.23 -0.59 -10.46
C THR A 42 11.22 -1.64 -9.94
N GLY A 43 11.74 -1.46 -8.73
CA GLY A 43 12.57 -2.44 -8.00
C GLY A 43 11.80 -3.66 -7.46
N ARG A 44 10.51 -3.81 -7.78
CA ARG A 44 9.64 -4.93 -7.35
C ARG A 44 9.33 -5.01 -5.85
N HIS A 45 9.65 -3.98 -5.07
CA HIS A 45 9.15 -3.87 -3.70
C HIS A 45 7.64 -3.63 -3.71
N VAL A 46 6.93 -4.35 -2.86
CA VAL A 46 5.47 -4.26 -2.71
C VAL A 46 5.15 -3.78 -1.30
N TRP A 47 4.52 -2.62 -1.24
CA TRP A 47 4.12 -1.97 -0.01
C TRP A 47 2.61 -1.80 0.02
N TRP A 48 2.05 -1.68 1.22
CA TRP A 48 0.64 -1.37 1.37
C TRP A 48 0.37 -0.58 2.64
N ARG A 49 -0.79 0.06 2.72
CA ARG A 49 -1.32 0.71 3.93
C ARG A 49 -2.83 0.65 3.91
N TRP A 50 -3.48 0.93 5.03
CA TRP A 50 -4.93 1.02 5.08
C TRP A 50 -5.45 2.16 4.20
N ALA A 51 -6.39 1.85 3.30
CA ALA A 51 -6.92 2.83 2.34
C ALA A 51 -7.77 3.92 3.02
N ASP A 52 -8.36 3.60 4.17
CA ASP A 52 -9.10 4.51 5.04
C ASP A 52 -8.20 5.32 5.98
N ARG A 53 -6.88 5.06 5.98
CA ARG A 53 -5.87 5.75 6.81
C ARG A 53 -4.62 6.10 5.99
N PRO A 54 -4.73 6.96 4.96
CA PRO A 54 -3.63 7.29 4.06
C PRO A 54 -2.44 8.00 4.75
N GLU A 55 -2.62 8.51 5.97
CA GLU A 55 -1.59 9.11 6.81
C GLU A 55 -0.71 8.08 7.54
N GLU A 56 -1.15 6.83 7.66
CA GLU A 56 -0.35 5.76 8.25
C GLU A 56 0.83 5.37 7.36
N LEU A 57 1.85 4.80 7.99
CA LEU A 57 3.08 4.35 7.33
C LEU A 57 2.78 3.20 6.36
N LEU A 58 3.62 3.11 5.32
CA LEU A 58 3.64 1.94 4.46
C LEU A 58 4.22 0.75 5.22
N GLU A 59 3.52 -0.36 5.12
CA GLU A 59 3.94 -1.65 5.64
C GLU A 59 4.36 -2.57 4.49
N THR A 60 5.24 -3.52 4.77
CA THR A 60 5.61 -4.57 3.82
C THR A 60 4.39 -5.44 3.53
N CYS A 61 4.14 -5.73 2.25
CA CYS A 61 3.14 -6.73 1.90
C CYS A 61 3.66 -8.13 2.27
N PRO A 62 2.94 -8.93 3.08
CA PRO A 62 3.36 -10.26 3.50
C PRO A 62 3.28 -11.28 2.36
N MET A 63 2.54 -10.97 1.28
CA MET A 63 2.39 -11.83 0.10
C MET A 63 2.79 -11.07 -1.17
N PRO A 64 4.04 -10.58 -1.29
CA PRO A 64 4.45 -9.74 -2.42
C PRO A 64 4.33 -10.49 -3.76
N GLU A 65 4.45 -11.81 -3.72
CA GLU A 65 4.47 -12.68 -4.89
C GLU A 65 3.12 -12.80 -5.61
N LEU A 66 2.02 -12.41 -4.96
CA LEU A 66 0.70 -12.34 -5.58
C LEU A 66 0.52 -11.14 -6.51
N PHE A 67 1.45 -10.18 -6.46
CA PHE A 67 1.34 -8.88 -7.13
C PHE A 67 2.49 -8.59 -8.11
N ARG A 68 3.21 -9.65 -8.52
CA ARG A 68 4.30 -9.59 -9.51
C ARG A 68 3.85 -8.98 -10.83
#